data_AF-A0A3Q2TMU7-F1
#
_entry.id   AF-A0A3Q2TMU7-F1
#
_cell.length_a   1.000
_cell.length_b   1.000
_cell.length_c   1.000
_cell.angle_alpha   90.00
_cell.angle_beta   90.00
_cell.angle_gamma   90.00
#
_symmetry.space_group_name_H-M   'P 1'
#
loop_
_entity.id
_entity.type
_entity.pdbx_description
1 polymer ?
#
loop_
_entity_poly.entity_id
_entity_poly.type
_entity_poly.pdbx_seq_one_letter_code
_entity_poly.pdbx_strand_id
1 'polypeptide(L)'
;MESNQKGSGDGLAGTQKEAALRALTQRTGYQLRQENGQRRYGGPPPDWDGPPPERGSEIFVGKLPRDLFEDELVPLCEKFGKIYEVRMMMDFNGNNRGYAFVTFSNKQEARTAMKQLNNYEIRSERFIAFNDKL
;
A
#
# COMPACT_ATOMS: atom_id res chain seq x y z
N MET A 1 0.94 30.07 -25.78
CA MET A 1 1.33 28.67 -25.54
C MET A 1 1.10 28.40 -24.07
N GLU A 2 -0.13 28.04 -23.70
CA GLU A 2 -0.48 27.76 -22.31
C GLU A 2 0.05 26.37 -21.93
N SER A 3 1.13 26.36 -21.16
CA SER A 3 1.62 25.20 -20.46
C SER A 3 0.62 24.83 -19.37
N ASN A 4 -0.32 23.93 -19.69
CA ASN A 4 -1.26 23.38 -18.73
C ASN A 4 -0.52 22.40 -17.81
N GLN A 5 0.07 22.94 -16.75
CA GLN A 5 0.71 22.18 -15.68
C GLN A 5 -0.41 21.50 -14.88
N LYS A 6 -0.85 20.32 -15.32
CA LYS A 6 -1.68 19.43 -14.49
C LYS A 6 -0.88 19.12 -13.23
N GLY A 7 -1.24 19.81 -12.14
CA GLY A 7 -0.70 19.57 -10.81
C GLY A 7 -0.92 18.12 -10.43
N SER A 8 0.12 17.31 -10.61
CA SER A 8 0.21 15.95 -10.12
C SER A 8 0.50 16.08 -8.63
N GLY A 9 -0.51 16.42 -7.83
CA GLY A 9 -0.36 16.43 -6.38
C GLY A 9 -0.17 14.99 -5.93
N ASP A 10 0.85 14.72 -5.10
CA ASP A 10 1.22 13.38 -4.65
C ASP A 10 0.13 12.65 -3.81
N GLY A 11 -1.10 13.18 -3.73
CA GLY A 11 -2.21 12.61 -2.97
C GLY A 11 -1.99 12.58 -1.45
N LEU A 12 -0.94 13.28 -0.98
CA LEU A 12 -0.54 13.38 0.41
C LEU A 12 -1.07 14.63 1.11
N ALA A 13 -1.41 15.67 0.35
CA ALA A 13 -1.85 16.95 0.90
C ALA A 13 -3.21 16.79 1.59
N GLY A 14 -3.28 17.13 2.89
CA GLY A 14 -4.53 17.19 3.64
C GLY A 14 -4.90 15.93 4.42
N THR A 15 -4.10 14.87 4.40
CA THR A 15 -4.25 13.76 5.36
C THR A 15 -3.50 14.05 6.65
N GLN A 16 -4.09 13.70 7.80
CA GLN A 16 -3.41 13.78 9.11
C GLN A 16 -2.10 12.97 9.16
N LYS A 17 -1.93 12.01 8.24
CA LYS A 17 -0.74 11.16 8.12
C LYS A 17 0.29 11.66 7.11
N GLU A 18 0.14 12.86 6.60
CA GLU A 18 1.02 13.43 5.55
C GLU A 18 2.50 13.31 5.92
N ALA A 19 2.89 13.70 7.15
CA ALA A 19 4.28 13.64 7.60
C ALA A 19 4.81 12.20 7.64
N ALA A 20 4.02 11.24 8.13
CA ALA A 20 4.41 9.84 8.22
C ALA A 20 4.54 9.20 6.82
N LEU A 21 3.61 9.52 5.91
CA LEU A 21 3.66 9.04 4.53
C LEU A 21 4.83 9.66 3.74
N ARG A 22 5.14 10.94 3.96
CA ARG A 22 6.36 11.58 3.40
C ARG A 22 7.63 10.92 3.94
N ALA A 23 7.68 10.62 5.23
CA ALA A 23 8.83 9.92 5.82
C ALA A 23 8.98 8.50 5.24
N LEU A 24 7.86 7.81 4.99
CA LEU A 24 7.88 6.50 4.34
C LEU A 24 8.50 6.58 2.94
N THR A 25 8.02 7.48 2.07
CA THR A 25 8.52 7.60 0.69
C THR A 25 9.98 8.04 0.64
N GLN A 26 10.41 8.92 1.54
CA GLN A 26 11.82 9.30 1.67
C GLN A 26 12.71 8.14 2.12
N ARG A 27 12.24 7.32 3.08
CA ARG A 27 12.97 6.16 3.60
C ARG A 27 13.14 5.09 2.53
N THR A 28 12.10 4.80 1.76
CA THR A 28 12.09 3.65 0.85
C THR A 28 12.42 4.02 -0.58
N GLY A 29 12.31 5.30 -0.95
CA GLY A 29 12.43 5.77 -2.34
C GLY A 29 11.19 5.49 -3.19
N TYR A 30 10.15 4.86 -2.64
CA TYR A 30 8.92 4.56 -3.36
C TYR A 30 8.09 5.83 -3.53
N GLN A 31 7.37 5.90 -4.64
CA GLN A 31 6.42 6.98 -4.90
C GLN A 31 5.03 6.64 -4.39
N LEU A 32 4.29 7.66 -3.97
CA LEU A 32 2.85 7.58 -3.68
C LEU A 32 2.10 8.39 -4.74
N ARG A 33 1.15 7.76 -5.42
CA ARG A 33 0.33 8.40 -6.46
C ARG A 33 -1.14 8.07 -6.24
N GLN A 34 -1.99 9.08 -6.20
CA GLN A 34 -3.43 8.88 -6.07
C GLN A 34 -4.13 9.05 -7.42
N GLU A 35 -4.82 8.00 -7.89
CA GLU A 35 -5.47 7.93 -9.19
C GLU A 35 -6.80 7.16 -9.06
N ASN A 36 -7.89 7.70 -9.63
CA ASN A 36 -9.20 7.02 -9.73
C ASN A 36 -9.73 6.40 -8.42
N GLY A 37 -9.55 7.09 -7.28
CA GLY A 37 -10.00 6.61 -5.97
C GLY A 37 -9.12 5.51 -5.37
N GLN A 38 -7.90 5.32 -5.88
CA GLN A 38 -6.88 4.43 -5.33
C GLN A 38 -5.62 5.24 -5.06
N ARG A 39 -4.89 4.93 -3.99
CA ARG A 39 -3.54 5.41 -3.76
C ARG A 39 -2.57 4.25 -3.93
N ARG A 40 -1.59 4.43 -4.81
CA ARG A 40 -0.59 3.44 -5.18
C ARG A 40 0.74 3.82 -4.56
N TYR A 41 1.29 2.92 -3.76
CA TYR A 41 2.66 2.95 -3.26
C TYR A 41 3.51 2.02 -4.13
N GLY A 42 4.51 2.56 -4.81
CA GLY A 42 5.41 1.78 -5.68
C GLY A 42 4.84 1.47 -7.06
N GLY A 43 5.11 0.25 -7.52
CA GLY A 43 4.83 -0.24 -8.86
C GLY A 43 5.85 0.25 -9.90
N PRO A 44 7.10 -0.22 -9.94
CA PRO A 44 7.81 -1.24 -9.15
C PRO A 44 8.67 -0.63 -8.01
N PRO A 45 9.50 -1.42 -7.28
CA PRO A 45 10.53 -0.86 -6.40
C PRO A 45 11.55 0.03 -7.16
N PRO A 46 12.19 1.03 -6.51
CA PRO A 46 13.11 1.96 -7.20
C PRO A 46 14.24 1.29 -8.00
N ASP A 47 14.82 0.21 -7.47
CA ASP A 47 15.91 -0.53 -8.10
C ASP A 47 15.44 -1.86 -8.74
N TRP A 48 14.22 -1.89 -9.26
CA TRP A 48 13.65 -3.10 -9.86
C TRP A 48 13.89 -3.15 -11.37
N ASP A 49 14.73 -4.11 -11.78
CA ASP A 49 14.98 -4.45 -13.20
C ASP A 49 14.35 -5.80 -13.59
N GLY A 50 13.57 -6.40 -12.68
CA GLY A 50 12.90 -7.67 -12.92
C GLY A 50 11.59 -7.53 -13.70
N PRO A 51 11.02 -8.64 -14.21
CA PRO A 51 9.66 -8.62 -14.71
C PRO A 51 8.66 -8.28 -13.58
N PRO A 52 7.42 -7.89 -13.92
CA PRO A 52 6.34 -7.80 -12.94
C PRO A 52 6.16 -9.13 -12.18
N PRO A 53 5.76 -9.10 -10.90
CA PRO A 53 5.54 -10.31 -10.11
C PRO A 53 4.52 -11.25 -10.74
N GLU A 54 4.75 -12.55 -10.58
CA GLU A 54 3.87 -13.59 -11.10
C GLU A 54 2.49 -13.59 -10.42
N ARG A 55 1.51 -14.24 -11.08
CA ARG A 55 0.16 -14.40 -10.55
C ARG A 55 0.18 -15.13 -9.20
N GLY A 56 -0.54 -14.57 -8.23
CA GLY A 56 -0.57 -15.06 -6.85
C GLY A 56 0.47 -14.41 -5.93
N SER A 57 1.24 -13.44 -6.42
CA SER A 57 2.06 -12.56 -5.58
C SER A 57 1.27 -11.40 -4.97
N GLU A 58 0.01 -11.23 -5.38
CA GLU A 58 -0.89 -10.21 -4.84
C GLU A 58 -1.89 -10.80 -3.85
N ILE A 59 -2.10 -10.09 -2.74
CA ILE A 59 -3.00 -10.46 -1.67
C ILE A 59 -4.02 -9.36 -1.38
N PHE A 60 -5.18 -9.74 -0.87
CA PHE A 60 -6.18 -8.83 -0.35
C PHE A 60 -5.96 -8.60 1.14
N VAL A 61 -5.91 -7.33 1.54
CA VAL A 61 -5.86 -6.93 2.95
C VAL A 61 -7.14 -6.18 3.29
N GLY A 62 -7.95 -6.74 4.18
CA GLY A 62 -9.25 -6.21 4.58
C GLY A 62 -9.33 -5.88 6.07
N LYS A 63 -10.50 -5.34 6.47
CA LYS A 63 -10.77 -4.86 7.84
C LYS A 63 -9.78 -3.79 8.31
N LEU A 64 -9.23 -3.01 7.39
CA LEU A 64 -8.34 -1.91 7.74
C LEU A 64 -9.15 -0.85 8.52
N PRO A 65 -8.63 -0.34 9.65
CA PRO A 65 -9.16 0.90 10.24
C PRO A 65 -9.12 2.01 9.19
N ARG A 66 -10.16 2.86 9.12
CA ARG A 66 -10.31 3.87 8.04
C ARG A 66 -9.21 4.94 8.01
N ASP A 67 -8.50 5.08 9.11
CA ASP A 67 -7.40 6.02 9.36
C ASP A 67 -6.02 5.33 9.34
N LEU A 68 -5.97 4.05 8.96
CA LEU A 68 -4.73 3.30 8.76
C LEU A 68 -4.26 3.42 7.32
N PHE A 69 -3.01 3.83 7.11
CA PHE A 69 -2.49 4.05 5.77
C PHE A 69 -1.19 3.27 5.54
N GLU A 70 -0.54 3.56 4.41
CA GLU A 70 0.67 2.88 3.96
C GLU A 70 1.82 3.04 4.98
N ASP A 71 1.84 4.11 5.77
CA ASP A 71 2.81 4.34 6.86
C ASP A 71 2.84 3.20 7.89
N GLU A 72 1.70 2.54 8.11
CA GLU A 72 1.57 1.42 9.05
C GLU A 72 1.53 0.07 8.35
N LEU A 73 0.86 -0.01 7.19
CA LEU A 73 0.72 -1.27 6.46
C LEU A 73 2.03 -1.72 5.80
N VAL A 74 2.81 -0.80 5.22
CA VAL A 74 4.06 -1.14 4.53
C VAL A 74 5.09 -1.73 5.50
N PRO A 75 5.42 -1.12 6.66
CA PRO A 75 6.38 -1.71 7.59
C PRO A 75 5.97 -3.08 8.14
N LEU A 76 4.68 -3.38 8.20
CA LEU A 76 4.19 -4.70 8.59
C LEU A 76 4.46 -5.75 7.50
N CYS A 77 4.10 -5.43 6.25
CA CYS A 77 4.27 -6.32 5.10
C CYS A 77 5.74 -6.51 4.71
N GLU A 78 6.59 -5.48 4.84
CA GLU A 78 8.03 -5.53 4.52
C GLU A 78 8.80 -6.60 5.33
N LYS A 79 8.25 -7.04 6.47
CA LYS A 79 8.82 -8.13 7.28
C LYS A 79 8.77 -9.50 6.59
N PHE A 80 7.93 -9.66 5.59
CA PHE A 80 7.67 -10.95 4.92
C PHE A 80 8.23 -11.02 3.51
N GLY A 81 8.67 -9.89 2.95
CA GLY A 81 9.18 -9.85 1.59
C GLY A 81 9.24 -8.44 1.01
N LYS A 82 9.86 -8.32 -0.16
CA LYS A 82 9.93 -7.05 -0.87
C LYS A 82 8.56 -6.71 -1.46
N ILE A 83 8.02 -5.55 -1.08
CA ILE A 83 6.74 -5.08 -1.62
C ILE A 83 6.99 -4.51 -3.02
N TYR A 84 6.28 -5.03 -4.02
CA TYR A 84 6.27 -4.49 -5.36
C TYR A 84 5.34 -3.29 -5.47
N GLU A 85 4.13 -3.42 -4.91
CA GLU A 85 3.08 -2.39 -4.96
C GLU A 85 2.10 -2.54 -3.79
N VAL A 86 1.62 -1.42 -3.24
CA VAL A 86 0.38 -1.38 -2.44
C VAL A 86 -0.64 -0.51 -3.15
N ARG A 87 -1.87 -1.03 -3.32
CA ARG A 87 -3.03 -0.27 -3.79
C ARG A 87 -4.03 -0.12 -2.66
N MET A 88 -4.06 1.05 -2.04
CA MET A 88 -5.04 1.38 -1.02
C MET A 88 -6.25 2.04 -1.66
N MET A 89 -7.45 1.54 -1.35
CA MET A 89 -8.67 2.12 -1.88
C MET A 89 -9.08 3.31 -1.02
N MET A 90 -9.26 4.48 -1.64
CA MET A 90 -9.49 5.75 -0.96
C MET A 90 -10.91 6.26 -1.19
N ASP A 91 -11.54 6.83 -0.17
CA ASP A 91 -12.79 7.56 -0.30
C ASP A 91 -12.54 9.04 -0.68
N PHE A 92 -13.62 9.79 -0.94
CA PHE A 92 -13.54 11.20 -1.29
C PHE A 92 -13.18 12.11 -0.11
N ASN A 93 -13.22 11.59 1.12
CA ASN A 93 -12.87 12.30 2.35
C ASN A 93 -11.40 12.10 2.73
N GLY A 94 -10.61 11.39 1.92
CA GLY A 94 -9.20 11.11 2.17
C GLY A 94 -8.93 9.94 3.13
N ASN A 95 -9.96 9.20 3.52
CA ASN A 95 -9.81 7.96 4.31
C ASN A 95 -9.66 6.75 3.39
N ASN A 96 -9.17 5.63 3.93
CA ASN A 96 -9.22 4.37 3.18
C ASN A 96 -10.63 3.75 3.26
N ARG A 97 -10.96 2.88 2.30
CA ARG A 97 -12.25 2.18 2.18
C ARG A 97 -12.31 0.88 2.99
N GLY A 98 -11.37 0.66 3.90
CA GLY A 98 -11.29 -0.53 4.75
C GLY A 98 -10.53 -1.70 4.13
N TYR A 99 -9.91 -1.52 2.96
CA TYR A 99 -9.11 -2.54 2.30
C TYR A 99 -8.04 -1.99 1.36
N ALA A 100 -7.05 -2.84 1.09
CA ALA A 100 -5.96 -2.60 0.15
C ALA A 100 -5.57 -3.91 -0.54
N PHE A 101 -4.80 -3.79 -1.62
CA PHE A 101 -4.11 -4.92 -2.24
C PHE A 101 -2.61 -4.73 -2.05
N VAL A 102 -1.90 -5.80 -1.69
CA VAL A 102 -0.44 -5.78 -1.54
C VAL A 102 0.13 -6.81 -2.51
N THR A 103 0.97 -6.35 -3.43
CA THR A 103 1.73 -7.21 -4.34
C THR A 103 3.15 -7.33 -3.81
N PHE A 104 3.56 -8.55 -3.49
CA PHE A 104 4.94 -8.91 -3.16
C PHE A 104 5.77 -9.18 -4.41
N SER A 105 7.08 -9.25 -4.26
CA SER A 105 7.99 -9.56 -5.36
C SER A 105 7.82 -10.97 -5.89
N ASN A 106 7.35 -11.90 -5.05
CA ASN A 106 7.03 -13.27 -5.44
C ASN A 106 5.87 -13.89 -4.63
N LYS A 107 5.37 -15.02 -5.12
CA LYS A 107 4.23 -15.75 -4.54
C LYS A 107 4.51 -16.35 -3.17
N GLN A 108 5.75 -16.73 -2.88
CA GLN A 108 6.10 -17.37 -1.61
C GLN A 108 6.06 -16.36 -0.45
N GLU A 109 6.52 -15.13 -0.68
CA GLU A 109 6.39 -14.01 0.25
C GLU A 109 4.91 -13.71 0.54
N ALA A 110 4.09 -13.57 -0.52
CA ALA A 110 2.65 -13.34 -0.40
C ALA A 110 1.94 -14.41 0.44
N ARG A 111 2.22 -15.70 0.17
CA ARG A 111 1.68 -16.82 0.94
C ARG A 111 2.11 -16.80 2.41
N THR A 112 3.36 -16.44 2.67
CA THR A 112 3.90 -16.38 4.03
C THR A 112 3.25 -15.23 4.80
N ALA A 113 3.13 -14.05 4.20
CA ALA A 113 2.42 -12.91 4.77
C ALA A 113 0.96 -13.26 5.10
N MET A 114 0.22 -13.91 4.19
CA MET A 114 -1.15 -14.33 4.46
C MET A 114 -1.28 -15.25 5.67
N LYS A 115 -0.41 -16.26 5.77
CA LYS A 115 -0.46 -17.23 6.89
C LYS A 115 -0.16 -16.57 8.23
N GLN A 116 0.75 -15.61 8.26
CA GLN A 116 1.27 -15.02 9.50
C GLN A 116 0.50 -13.78 9.95
N LEU A 117 -0.08 -13.02 9.01
CA LEU A 117 -0.74 -11.76 9.29
C LEU A 117 -2.27 -11.81 9.25
N ASN A 118 -2.86 -12.94 8.84
CA ASN A 118 -4.30 -13.07 8.94
C ASN A 118 -4.74 -13.06 10.41
N ASN A 119 -5.71 -12.19 10.74
CA ASN A 119 -6.14 -11.92 12.11
C ASN A 119 -5.03 -11.31 12.99
N TYR A 120 -4.12 -10.55 12.39
CA TYR A 120 -3.10 -9.79 13.12
C TYR A 120 -3.72 -8.54 13.78
N GLU A 121 -3.43 -8.33 15.06
CA GLU A 121 -3.83 -7.14 15.80
C GLU A 121 -2.87 -5.99 15.49
N ILE A 122 -3.28 -5.06 14.62
CA ILE A 122 -2.42 -3.95 14.20
C ILE A 122 -2.45 -2.77 15.17
N ARG A 123 -3.56 -2.62 15.91
CA ARG A 123 -3.75 -1.66 17.00
C ARG A 123 -4.68 -2.32 18.03
N SER A 124 -4.74 -1.79 19.25
CA SER A 124 -5.61 -2.32 20.32
C SER A 124 -7.03 -2.61 19.82
N GLU A 125 -7.45 -3.88 19.90
CA GLU A 125 -8.74 -4.40 19.47
C GLU A 125 -9.05 -4.15 17.97
N ARG A 126 -8.03 -4.09 17.12
CA ARG A 126 -8.16 -3.91 15.66
C ARG A 126 -7.39 -4.98 14.92
N PHE A 127 -8.13 -5.95 14.40
CA PHE A 127 -7.61 -7.09 13.65
C PHE A 127 -7.79 -6.89 12.15
N ILE A 128 -6.73 -7.11 11.39
CA ILE A 128 -6.74 -7.04 9.93
C ILE A 128 -6.71 -8.44 9.32
N ALA A 129 -7.29 -8.57 8.13
CA ALA A 129 -7.44 -9.86 7.46
C ALA A 129 -6.58 -9.90 6.20
N PHE A 130 -5.78 -10.96 6.05
CA PHE A 130 -4.95 -11.21 4.86
C PHE A 130 -5.50 -12.43 4.14
N ASN A 131 -5.96 -12.25 2.90
CA ASN A 131 -6.62 -13.31 2.13
C ASN A 131 -6.10 -13.36 0.69
N ASP A 132 -6.32 -14.51 0.05
CA ASP A 132 -6.07 -14.65 -1.38
C ASP A 132 -7.00 -13.71 -2.16
N LYS A 133 -6.49 -13.17 -3.26
CA LYS A 133 -7.28 -12.32 -4.13
C LYS A 133 -8.12 -13.22 -5.04
N LEU A 134 -9.44 -13.23 -4.81
CA LEU A 134 -10.43 -13.94 -5.64
C LEU A 134 -10.27 -13.64 -7.13
#